data_AF-A0A1Y3BWV2-F1
#
_entry.id   AF-A0A1Y3BWV2-F1
#
_cell.length_a   1.000
_cell.length_b   1.000
_cell.length_c   1.000
_cell.angle_alpha   90.00
_cell.angle_beta   90.00
_cell.angle_gamma   90.00
#
_symmetry.space_group_name_H-M   'P 1'
#
loop_
_entity.id
_entity.type
_entity.pdbx_description
1 polymer ?
#
loop_
_entity_poly.entity_id
_entity_poly.type
_entity_poly.pdbx_seq_one_letter_code
_entity_poly.pdbx_strand_id
1 'polypeptide(L)'
;MEKDQRKNVKEENIFLFVPNLIGYTRIILALISFYTMPDRPIITLVLYFLSAFLDVFDGYAARRFNQSTRFGALLDQLTDRCGTMCLLFVLGTLYPAYLFWLQLSAVIDIASHWMHSQVSLMCGRTSHKMISLEDNPILYLYYNSRPVLFIMCFFNELFYVSLYMLYFFEGPTGKI
;
A
#
# COMPACT_ATOMS: atom_id res chain seq x y z
N MET A 1 0.39 -7.33 -53.49
CA MET A 1 1.05 -6.12 -52.95
C MET A 1 0.32 -5.71 -51.67
N GLU A 2 0.48 -6.49 -50.60
CA GLU A 2 -0.36 -6.35 -49.39
C GLU A 2 0.42 -6.72 -48.11
N LYS A 3 1.73 -6.44 -48.09
CA LYS A 3 2.62 -6.75 -46.95
C LYS A 3 3.19 -5.53 -46.23
N ASP A 4 2.68 -4.32 -46.48
CA ASP A 4 3.38 -3.08 -46.09
C ASP A 4 2.60 -2.09 -45.21
N GLN A 5 1.75 -2.58 -44.30
CA GLN A 5 1.14 -1.73 -43.26
C GLN A 5 1.18 -2.33 -41.85
N ARG A 6 2.22 -3.10 -41.49
CA ARG A 6 2.61 -3.22 -40.07
C ARG A 6 3.24 -1.90 -39.65
N LYS A 7 2.40 -0.91 -39.37
CA LYS A 7 2.79 0.33 -38.71
C LYS A 7 3.58 -0.04 -37.46
N ASN A 8 4.76 0.55 -37.40
CA ASN A 8 5.74 0.55 -36.33
C ASN A 8 5.13 1.20 -35.07
N VAL A 9 4.12 0.57 -34.48
CA VAL A 9 3.71 0.87 -33.11
C VAL A 9 4.85 0.30 -32.29
N LYS A 10 5.78 1.16 -31.85
CA LYS A 10 6.66 0.81 -30.75
C LYS A 10 5.72 0.23 -29.69
N GLU A 11 5.84 -1.06 -29.40
CA GLU A 11 5.22 -1.66 -28.23
C GLU A 11 5.84 -0.90 -27.05
N GLU A 12 5.19 0.19 -26.64
CA GLU A 12 5.66 0.93 -25.48
C GLU A 12 5.55 -0.04 -24.31
N ASN A 13 6.71 -0.48 -23.84
CA ASN A 13 6.79 -1.40 -22.72
C ASN A 13 6.09 -0.73 -21.54
N ILE A 14 4.91 -1.25 -21.22
CA ILE A 14 4.06 -0.79 -20.11
C ILE A 14 4.90 -0.72 -18.81
N PHE A 15 5.91 -1.59 -18.66
CA PHE A 15 6.87 -1.63 -17.56
C PHE A 15 7.77 -0.38 -17.42
N LEU A 16 8.06 0.32 -18.52
CA LEU A 16 8.96 1.49 -18.55
C LEU A 16 8.22 2.83 -18.46
N PHE A 17 6.92 2.82 -18.18
CA PHE A 17 6.18 4.05 -17.93
C PHE A 17 6.74 4.77 -16.69
N VAL A 18 6.77 6.11 -16.77
CA VAL A 18 7.24 6.99 -15.68
C VAL A 18 6.62 6.63 -14.32
N PRO A 19 5.29 6.43 -14.18
CA PRO A 19 4.71 6.01 -12.91
C PRO A 19 5.23 4.65 -12.42
N ASN A 20 5.46 3.68 -13.30
CA ASN A 20 5.95 2.36 -12.91
C ASN A 20 7.43 2.39 -12.48
N LEU A 21 8.24 3.27 -13.08
CA LEU A 21 9.62 3.48 -12.65
C LEU A 21 9.70 4.13 -11.25
N ILE A 22 8.78 5.06 -10.95
CA ILE A 22 8.62 5.61 -9.60
C ILE A 22 8.18 4.50 -8.64
N GLY A 23 7.23 3.65 -9.05
CA GLY A 23 6.81 2.46 -8.30
C GLY A 23 7.97 1.51 -7.96
N TYR A 24 8.86 1.21 -8.92
CA TYR A 24 10.06 0.41 -8.64
C TYR A 24 11.01 1.09 -7.66
N THR A 25 11.15 2.42 -7.76
CA THR A 25 11.94 3.20 -6.81
C THR A 25 11.36 3.12 -5.40
N ARG A 26 10.03 3.16 -5.25
CA ARG A 26 9.34 2.94 -3.96
C ARG A 26 9.66 1.58 -3.37
N ILE A 27 9.60 0.52 -4.17
CA ILE A 27 9.95 -0.83 -3.70
C ILE A 27 11.38 -0.87 -3.17
N ILE A 28 12.34 -0.28 -3.88
CA ILE A 28 13.74 -0.22 -3.43
C ILE A 28 13.86 0.54 -2.10
N LEU A 29 13.21 1.71 -1.98
CA LEU A 29 13.21 2.50 -0.76
C LEU A 29 12.59 1.75 0.43
N ALA A 30 11.47 1.06 0.19
CA ALA A 30 10.81 0.22 1.19
C ALA A 30 11.73 -0.92 1.65
N LEU A 31 12.41 -1.61 0.73
CA LEU A 31 13.38 -2.66 1.07
C LEU A 31 14.54 -2.14 1.91
N ILE A 32 15.09 -0.97 1.58
CA ILE A 32 16.16 -0.34 2.38
C ILE A 32 15.61 0.07 3.76
N SER A 33 14.38 0.57 3.81
CA SER A 33 13.70 0.89 5.07
C SER A 33 13.58 -0.36 5.96
N PHE A 34 13.14 -1.49 5.42
CA PHE A 34 13.01 -2.74 6.19
C PHE A 34 14.35 -3.26 6.68
N TYR A 35 15.39 -3.16 5.84
CA TYR A 35 16.74 -3.56 6.24
C TYR A 35 17.29 -2.71 7.39
N THR A 36 16.99 -1.41 7.40
CA THR A 36 17.47 -0.47 8.43
C THR A 36 16.62 -0.45 9.71
N MET A 37 15.44 -1.08 9.67
CA MET A 37 14.40 -1.06 10.71
C MET A 37 14.85 -1.52 12.11
N PRO A 38 15.75 -2.51 12.26
CA PRO A 38 16.24 -2.91 13.57
C PRO A 38 17.25 -1.94 14.19
N ASP A 39 18.10 -1.33 13.37
CA ASP A 39 19.33 -0.67 13.85
C ASP A 39 19.28 0.86 13.78
N ARG A 40 18.49 1.43 12.86
CA ARG A 40 18.52 2.87 12.52
C ARG A 40 17.12 3.45 12.33
N PRO A 41 16.35 3.65 13.42
CA PRO A 41 14.94 4.05 13.35
C PRO A 41 14.71 5.36 12.59
N ILE A 42 15.56 6.37 12.76
CA ILE A 42 15.45 7.66 12.04
C ILE A 42 15.54 7.44 10.52
N ILE A 43 16.51 6.65 10.06
CA ILE A 43 16.72 6.42 8.63
C ILE A 43 15.56 5.61 8.05
N THR A 44 15.10 4.58 8.76
CA THR A 44 13.91 3.82 8.41
C THR A 44 12.72 4.73 8.20
N LEU A 45 12.39 5.61 9.15
CA LEU A 45 11.25 6.50 9.03
C LEU A 45 11.36 7.41 7.81
N VAL A 46 12.53 8.03 7.62
CA VAL A 46 12.75 8.92 6.46
C VAL A 46 12.53 8.17 5.16
N LEU A 47 13.09 6.96 5.02
CA LEU A 47 12.93 6.14 3.82
C LEU A 47 11.49 5.64 3.63
N TYR A 48 10.84 5.24 4.72
CA TYR A 48 9.46 4.78 4.73
C TYR A 48 8.49 5.89 4.30
N PHE A 49 8.60 7.08 4.92
CA PHE A 49 7.81 8.25 4.55
C PHE A 49 8.14 8.74 3.14
N LEU A 50 9.40 8.68 2.71
CA LEU A 50 9.78 9.02 1.34
C LEU A 50 9.14 8.06 0.33
N SER A 51 9.11 6.75 0.63
CA SER A 51 8.41 5.76 -0.18
C SER A 51 6.91 6.03 -0.26
N ALA A 52 6.26 6.35 0.86
CA ALA A 52 4.83 6.72 0.90
C ALA A 52 4.55 8.03 0.17
N PHE A 53 5.47 9.00 0.22
CA PHE A 53 5.32 10.27 -0.50
C PHE A 53 5.41 10.10 -2.01
N LEU A 54 6.27 9.19 -2.48
CA LEU A 54 6.43 8.88 -3.90
C LEU A 54 5.19 8.22 -4.52
N ASP A 55 4.33 7.59 -3.71
CA ASP A 55 3.02 7.07 -4.15
C ASP A 55 2.17 8.15 -4.80
N VAL A 56 2.02 9.27 -4.08
CA VAL A 56 1.25 10.42 -4.57
C VAL A 56 1.83 10.93 -5.88
N PHE A 57 3.16 10.86 -6.04
CA PHE A 57 3.85 11.28 -7.26
C PHE A 57 3.65 10.33 -8.44
N ASP A 58 3.67 9.02 -8.24
CA ASP A 58 3.39 8.08 -9.33
C ASP A 58 1.93 8.18 -9.79
N GLY A 59 0.98 8.37 -8.87
CA GLY A 59 -0.43 8.57 -9.20
C GLY A 59 -0.68 9.92 -9.87
N TYR A 60 0.10 10.95 -9.52
CA TYR A 60 0.10 12.24 -10.23
C TYR A 60 0.68 12.10 -11.65
N ALA A 61 1.83 11.42 -11.80
CA ALA A 61 2.48 11.18 -13.08
C ALA A 61 1.60 10.35 -14.02
N ALA A 62 0.97 9.27 -13.51
CA ALA A 62 0.06 8.43 -14.28
C ALA A 62 -1.11 9.24 -14.88
N ARG A 63 -1.69 10.15 -14.09
CA ARG A 63 -2.77 11.05 -14.54
C ARG A 63 -2.28 12.12 -15.51
N ARG A 64 -1.09 12.69 -15.26
CA ARG A 64 -0.53 13.76 -16.11
C ARG A 64 -0.08 13.26 -17.48
N PHE A 65 0.51 12.06 -17.54
CA PHE A 65 1.01 11.45 -18.77
C PHE A 65 0.01 10.51 -19.45
N ASN A 66 -1.21 10.35 -18.90
CA ASN A 66 -2.21 9.36 -19.36
C ASN A 66 -1.66 7.92 -19.42
N GLN A 67 -0.74 7.59 -18.51
CA GLN A 67 -0.06 6.29 -18.41
C GLN A 67 -0.63 5.41 -17.28
N SER A 68 -1.92 5.57 -16.97
CA SER A 68 -2.60 4.77 -15.94
C SER A 68 -2.81 3.33 -16.43
N THR A 69 -2.18 2.36 -15.76
CA THR A 69 -2.23 0.94 -16.15
C THR A 69 -2.76 0.08 -15.02
N ARG A 70 -3.41 -1.05 -15.35
CA ARG A 70 -3.83 -2.03 -14.33
C ARG A 70 -2.63 -2.61 -13.58
N PHE A 71 -1.52 -2.80 -14.27
CA PHE A 71 -0.27 -3.28 -13.67
C PHE A 71 0.26 -2.29 -12.62
N GLY A 72 0.36 -1.00 -12.95
CA GLY A 72 0.82 0.03 -12.01
C GLY A 72 -0.07 0.12 -10.78
N ALA A 73 -1.40 0.08 -10.95
CA ALA A 73 -2.33 0.07 -9.82
C ALA A 73 -2.19 -1.17 -8.91
N LEU A 74 -1.91 -2.34 -9.49
CA LEU A 74 -1.64 -3.56 -8.71
C LEU A 74 -0.28 -3.50 -8.00
N LEU A 75 0.74 -2.94 -8.66
CA LEU A 75 2.08 -2.78 -8.12
C LEU A 75 2.08 -1.85 -6.90
N ASP A 76 1.35 -0.74 -7.01
CA ASP A 76 1.15 0.23 -5.94
C ASP A 76 0.48 -0.41 -4.71
N GLN A 77 -0.70 -1.02 -4.91
CA GLN A 77 -1.42 -1.70 -3.84
C GLN A 77 -0.58 -2.79 -3.16
N LEU A 78 0.20 -3.56 -3.93
CA LEU A 78 1.09 -4.58 -3.39
C LEU A 78 2.22 -3.98 -2.54
N THR A 79 2.85 -2.90 -3.02
CA THR A 79 3.96 -2.24 -2.35
C THR A 79 3.53 -1.68 -1.00
N ASP A 80 2.36 -1.05 -0.93
CA ASP A 80 1.78 -0.55 0.32
C ASP A 80 1.53 -1.66 1.33
N ARG A 81 0.91 -2.78 0.90
CA ARG A 81 0.64 -3.91 1.79
C ARG A 81 1.93 -4.56 2.30
N CYS A 82 2.94 -4.71 1.44
CA CYS A 82 4.25 -5.18 1.87
C CYS A 82 4.89 -4.23 2.89
N GLY A 83 4.75 -2.91 2.70
CA GLY A 83 5.08 -1.86 3.66
C GLY A 83 4.54 -2.11 5.06
N THR A 84 3.22 -2.08 5.18
CA THR A 84 2.51 -2.25 6.46
C THR A 84 2.83 -3.61 7.10
N MET A 85 2.91 -4.68 6.30
CA MET A 85 3.23 -6.02 6.82
C MET A 85 4.64 -6.10 7.42
N CYS A 86 5.65 -5.57 6.74
CA CYS A 86 7.01 -5.54 7.27
C CYS A 86 7.10 -4.74 8.57
N LEU A 87 6.41 -3.59 8.64
CA LEU A 87 6.30 -2.80 9.87
C LEU A 87 5.64 -3.60 11.01
N LEU A 88 4.54 -4.31 10.72
CA LEU A 88 3.86 -5.17 11.70
C LEU A 88 4.71 -6.34 12.17
N PHE A 89 5.49 -6.96 11.28
CA PHE A 89 6.43 -8.03 11.66
C PHE A 89 7.48 -7.53 12.64
N VAL A 90 8.06 -6.35 12.39
CA VAL A 90 9.01 -5.74 13.32
C VAL A 90 8.31 -5.37 14.63
N LEU A 91 7.14 -4.75 14.59
CA LEU A 91 6.38 -4.47 15.82
C LEU A 91 6.09 -5.74 16.63
N GLY A 92 5.84 -6.88 15.97
CA GLY A 92 5.66 -8.17 16.62
C GLY A 92 6.91 -8.66 17.36
N THR A 93 8.12 -8.32 16.89
CA THR A 93 9.37 -8.65 17.60
C THR A 93 9.66 -7.66 18.73
N LEU A 94 9.30 -6.39 18.57
CA LEU A 94 9.48 -5.34 19.58
C LEU A 94 8.48 -5.46 20.74
N TYR A 95 7.25 -5.89 20.44
CA TYR A 95 6.12 -5.98 21.37
C TYR A 95 5.54 -7.41 21.45
N PRO A 96 6.30 -8.40 21.94
CA PRO A 96 5.88 -9.80 21.93
C PRO A 96 4.58 -10.06 22.72
N ALA A 97 4.29 -9.25 23.75
CA ALA A 97 3.05 -9.35 24.53
C ALA A 97 1.78 -9.05 23.70
N TYR A 98 1.90 -8.25 22.63
CA TYR A 98 0.79 -7.85 21.77
C TYR A 98 0.80 -8.57 20.41
N LEU A 99 1.69 -9.56 20.23
CA LEU A 99 1.92 -10.26 18.97
C LEU A 99 0.62 -10.82 18.36
N PHE A 100 -0.24 -11.42 19.17
CA PHE A 100 -1.52 -11.97 18.71
C PHE A 100 -2.40 -10.90 18.05
N TRP A 101 -2.49 -9.71 18.64
CA TRP A 101 -3.31 -8.62 18.12
C TRP A 101 -2.73 -8.02 16.84
N LEU A 102 -1.40 -7.89 16.76
CA LEU A 102 -0.70 -7.43 15.56
C LEU A 102 -0.87 -8.43 14.40
N GLN A 103 -0.77 -9.74 14.68
CA GLN A 103 -1.02 -10.80 13.71
C GLN A 103 -2.47 -10.81 13.23
N LEU A 104 -3.44 -10.68 14.15
CA LEU A 104 -4.84 -10.60 13.80
C LEU A 104 -5.12 -9.41 12.87
N SER A 105 -4.55 -8.25 13.20
CA SER A 105 -4.68 -7.04 12.40
C SER A 105 -4.09 -7.20 10.99
N ALA A 106 -2.88 -7.79 10.89
CA ALA A 106 -2.23 -8.12 9.62
C ALA A 106 -3.10 -9.02 8.73
N VAL A 107 -3.70 -10.06 9.31
CA VAL A 107 -4.56 -11.00 8.60
C VAL A 107 -5.82 -10.32 8.10
N ILE A 108 -6.47 -9.49 8.93
CA ILE A 108 -7.67 -8.74 8.54
C ILE A 108 -7.37 -7.75 7.41
N ASP A 109 -6.25 -7.05 7.47
CA ASP A 109 -5.85 -6.09 6.43
C ASP A 109 -5.64 -6.76 5.07
N ILE A 110 -4.86 -7.86 5.03
CA ILE A 110 -4.64 -8.63 3.80
C ILE A 110 -5.93 -9.25 3.29
N ALA A 111 -6.72 -9.89 4.15
CA ALA A 111 -7.93 -10.59 3.75
C ALA A 111 -8.97 -9.62 3.17
N SER A 112 -9.17 -8.46 3.81
CA SER A 112 -10.12 -7.44 3.35
C SER A 112 -9.71 -6.86 1.98
N HIS A 113 -8.44 -6.52 1.79
CA HIS A 113 -7.93 -6.01 0.51
C HIS A 113 -7.97 -7.07 -0.59
N TRP A 114 -7.63 -8.31 -0.29
CA TRP A 114 -7.71 -9.41 -1.24
C TRP A 114 -9.16 -9.62 -1.69
N MET A 115 -10.10 -9.70 -0.74
CA MET A 115 -11.52 -9.85 -1.03
C MET A 115 -12.04 -8.67 -1.87
N HIS A 116 -11.69 -7.43 -1.50
CA HIS A 116 -12.07 -6.24 -2.27
C HIS A 116 -11.51 -6.26 -3.69
N SER A 117 -10.24 -6.65 -3.87
CA SER A 117 -9.61 -6.77 -5.19
C SER A 117 -10.31 -7.85 -6.04
N GLN A 118 -10.59 -9.02 -5.48
CA GLN A 118 -11.29 -10.10 -6.18
C GLN A 118 -12.70 -9.71 -6.56
N VAL A 119 -13.46 -9.09 -5.65
CA VAL A 119 -14.81 -8.57 -5.94
C VAL A 119 -14.76 -7.51 -7.05
N SER A 120 -13.79 -6.60 -7.00
CA SER A 120 -13.60 -5.57 -8.03
C SER A 120 -13.29 -6.15 -9.41
N LEU A 121 -12.50 -7.23 -9.47
CA LEU A 121 -12.19 -7.95 -10.70
C LEU A 121 -13.42 -8.72 -11.24
N MET A 122 -14.12 -9.45 -10.37
CA MET A 122 -15.30 -10.26 -10.71
C MET A 122 -16.47 -9.39 -11.17
N CYS A 123 -16.66 -8.21 -10.57
CA CYS A 123 -17.72 -7.27 -10.95
C CYS A 123 -17.42 -6.47 -12.23
N GLY A 124 -16.25 -6.67 -12.86
CA GLY A 124 -15.94 -6.28 -14.23
C GLY A 124 -16.62 -4.99 -14.71
N ARG A 125 -16.30 -3.83 -14.11
CA ARG A 125 -16.86 -2.53 -14.51
C ARG A 125 -18.40 -2.46 -14.62
N THR A 126 -19.15 -3.00 -13.65
CA THR A 126 -20.51 -2.49 -13.40
C THR A 126 -20.77 -2.32 -11.91
N SER A 127 -20.84 -1.05 -11.52
CA SER A 127 -21.00 -0.54 -10.16
C SER A 127 -22.39 -0.82 -9.54
N HIS A 128 -23.10 -1.89 -9.93
CA HIS A 128 -24.53 -2.07 -9.61
C HIS A 128 -24.94 -3.45 -9.08
N LYS A 129 -23.99 -4.28 -8.66
CA LYS A 129 -24.26 -5.25 -7.58
C LYS A 129 -23.42 -4.88 -6.36
N MET A 130 -23.50 -3.60 -5.99
CA MET A 130 -23.12 -3.19 -4.64
C MET A 130 -23.98 -4.02 -3.70
N ILE A 131 -23.31 -4.71 -2.78
CA ILE A 131 -23.85 -5.32 -1.57
C ILE A 131 -25.19 -4.65 -1.23
N SER A 132 -26.28 -5.41 -1.30
CA SER A 132 -27.60 -4.96 -0.89
C SER A 132 -27.47 -4.30 0.48
N LEU A 133 -27.99 -3.07 0.61
CA LEU A 133 -28.09 -2.30 1.86
C LEU A 133 -28.71 -3.10 3.03
N GLU A 134 -29.35 -4.21 2.71
CA GLU A 134 -30.17 -5.05 3.57
C GLU A 134 -29.36 -5.96 4.52
N ASP A 135 -28.07 -6.21 4.26
CA ASP A 135 -27.31 -7.18 5.06
C ASP A 135 -26.41 -6.56 6.14
N ASN A 136 -25.72 -5.43 5.90
CA ASN A 136 -24.88 -4.77 6.92
C ASN A 136 -24.55 -3.28 6.61
N PRO A 137 -25.06 -2.31 7.39
CA PRO A 137 -24.85 -0.87 7.15
C PRO A 137 -23.40 -0.41 7.36
N ILE A 138 -22.66 -1.08 8.26
CA ILE A 138 -21.24 -0.78 8.52
C ILE A 138 -20.39 -1.11 7.29
N LEU A 139 -20.67 -2.25 6.66
CA LEU A 139 -19.95 -2.71 5.48
C LEU A 139 -20.26 -1.82 4.27
N TYR A 140 -21.50 -1.34 4.16
CA TYR A 140 -21.90 -0.37 3.15
C TYR A 140 -21.15 0.96 3.31
N LEU A 141 -21.07 1.52 4.53
CA LEU A 141 -20.33 2.75 4.77
C LEU A 141 -18.84 2.60 4.41
N TYR A 142 -18.24 1.46 4.79
CA TYR A 142 -16.84 1.14 4.54
C TYR A 142 -16.51 1.05 3.04
N TYR A 143 -17.33 0.38 2.23
CA TYR A 143 -17.08 0.20 0.80
C TYR A 143 -17.62 1.34 -0.09
N ASN A 144 -18.65 2.06 0.34
CA ASN A 144 -19.27 3.12 -0.46
C ASN A 144 -18.55 4.47 -0.32
N SER A 145 -17.89 4.74 0.81
CA SER A 145 -17.27 6.04 1.07
C SER A 145 -15.74 5.99 1.01
N ARG A 146 -15.19 6.35 -0.15
CA ARG A 146 -13.74 6.55 -0.37
C ARG A 146 -13.02 7.36 0.72
N PRO A 147 -13.55 8.48 1.25
CA PRO A 147 -12.85 9.23 2.30
C PRO A 147 -12.75 8.45 3.61
N VAL A 148 -13.75 7.64 3.98
CA VAL A 148 -13.70 6.84 5.22
C VAL A 148 -12.62 5.77 5.13
N LEU A 149 -12.54 5.08 3.99
CA LEU A 149 -11.51 4.08 3.75
C LEU A 149 -10.09 4.68 3.82
N PHE A 150 -9.88 5.83 3.18
CA PHE A 150 -8.60 6.52 3.19
C PHE A 150 -8.20 6.97 4.61
N ILE A 151 -9.13 7.59 5.34
CA ILE A 151 -8.92 8.04 6.72
C ILE A 151 -8.55 6.86 7.61
N MET A 152 -9.29 5.75 7.52
CA MET A 152 -9.02 4.57 8.33
C MET A 152 -7.62 4.00 8.03
N CYS A 153 -7.26 3.85 6.75
CA CYS A 153 -5.93 3.36 6.37
C CYS A 153 -4.83 4.30 6.87
N PHE A 154 -4.99 5.61 6.69
CA PHE A 154 -4.03 6.60 7.13
C PHE A 154 -3.81 6.56 8.65
N PHE A 155 -4.89 6.50 9.44
CA PHE A 155 -4.77 6.41 10.90
C PHE A 155 -4.19 5.08 11.38
N ASN A 156 -4.53 3.97 10.71
CA ASN A 156 -3.97 2.65 11.01
C ASN A 156 -2.46 2.64 10.76
N GLU A 157 -2.03 3.20 9.63
CA GLU A 157 -0.61 3.32 9.28
C GLU A 157 0.13 4.24 10.27
N LEU A 158 -0.46 5.40 10.57
CA LEU A 158 0.09 6.34 11.55
C LEU A 158 0.21 5.72 12.94
N PHE A 159 -0.74 4.88 13.34
CA PHE A 159 -0.71 4.17 14.62
C PHE A 159 0.49 3.22 14.70
N TYR A 160 0.75 2.40 13.68
CA TYR A 160 1.90 1.50 13.68
C TYR A 160 3.23 2.23 13.62
N VAL A 161 3.34 3.27 12.79
CA VAL A 161 4.55 4.10 12.74
C VAL A 161 4.79 4.78 14.10
N SER A 162 3.72 5.23 14.77
CA SER A 162 3.81 5.82 16.11
C SER A 162 4.25 4.79 17.16
N LEU A 163 3.75 3.56 17.13
CA LEU A 163 4.22 2.49 18.01
C LEU A 163 5.70 2.17 17.78
N TYR A 164 6.13 2.13 16.52
CA TYR A 164 7.53 1.91 16.17
C TYR A 164 8.41 3.06 16.70
N MET A 165 7.98 4.30 16.52
CA MET A 165 8.64 5.47 17.09
C MET A 165 8.75 5.39 18.61
N LEU A 166 7.66 5.04 19.28
CA LEU A 166 7.57 5.02 20.72
C LEU A 166 8.56 4.01 21.32
N TYR A 167 8.75 2.84 20.69
CA TYR A 167 9.75 1.87 21.12
C TYR A 167 11.20 2.41 21.13
N PHE A 168 11.57 3.21 20.11
CA PHE A 168 12.94 3.70 19.95
C PHE A 168 13.19 5.07 20.58
N PHE A 169 12.16 5.91 20.72
CA PHE A 169 12.25 7.29 21.18
C PHE A 169 11.58 7.53 22.55
N GLU A 170 11.11 6.49 23.24
CA GLU A 170 10.75 6.64 24.65
C GLU A 170 11.93 7.18 25.47
N GLY A 171 11.64 8.30 26.16
CA GLY A 171 12.57 9.16 26.87
C GLY A 171 13.12 8.60 28.19
N PRO A 172 13.66 9.46 29.08
CA PRO A 172 14.70 9.15 30.07
C PRO A 172 14.23 8.38 31.33
N THR A 173 13.36 7.39 31.20
CA THR A 173 13.00 6.48 32.29
C THR A 173 12.68 5.10 31.75
N GLY A 174 13.59 4.14 31.96
CA GLY A 174 13.20 2.72 31.95
C GLY A 174 14.05 1.72 31.16
N LYS A 175 15.36 1.94 30.98
CA LYS A 175 16.29 0.80 30.89
C LYS A 175 17.16 0.81 32.14
N ILE A 176 16.70 0.12 33.18
CA ILE A 176 17.52 -0.40 34.30
C ILE A 176 17.43 -1.91 34.20
#